data_AF-A0A9W8BA35-F1
#
_entry.id   AF-A0A9W8BA35-F1
#
_cell.length_a   1.000
_cell.length_b   1.000
_cell.length_c   1.000
_cell.angle_alpha   90.00
_cell.angle_beta   90.00
_cell.angle_gamma   90.00
#
_symmetry.space_group_name_H-M   'P 1'
#
loop_
_entity.id
_entity.type
_entity.pdbx_description
1 polymer ?
#
loop_
_entity_poly.entity_id
_entity_poly.type
_entity_poly.pdbx_seq_one_letter_code
_entity_poly.pdbx_strand_id
1 'polypeptide(L)' 'MNKAIGSGSDGGEWAITRFLSEEVFNPKKFGANIGVLYGVSVFAGAVYFIERYGDLLAQ' A
#
# COMPACT_ATOMS: atom_id res chain seq x y z
N MET A 1 24.88 -1.10 -27.15
CA MET A 1 23.81 -0.11 -26.94
C MET A 1 23.72 0.16 -25.45
N ASN A 2 24.37 1.23 -24.98
CA ASN A 2 24.33 1.64 -23.57
C ASN A 2 22.94 2.22 -23.28
N LYS A 3 22.15 1.58 -22.40
CA LYS A 3 21.00 2.25 -21.77
C LYS A 3 21.31 2.35 -20.28
N ALA A 4 21.71 3.55 -19.90
CA ALA A 4 22.09 3.93 -18.55
C ALA A 4 21.00 3.55 -17.54
N ILE A 5 21.48 3.02 -16.40
CA ILE A 5 20.79 3.10 -15.11
C ILE A 5 20.67 4.60 -14.80
N GLY A 6 19.54 5.20 -15.20
CA GLY A 6 19.16 6.56 -14.85
C GLY A 6 18.47 6.56 -13.50
N SER A 7 19.09 7.22 -12.52
CA SER A 7 18.63 7.37 -11.15
C SER A 7 17.30 8.15 -11.05
N GLY A 8 16.36 7.63 -10.27
CA GLY A 8 16.10 8.30 -8.98
C GLY A 8 14.71 8.84 -8.68
N SER A 9 13.75 8.93 -9.61
CA SER A 9 12.41 9.47 -9.28
C SER A 9 11.24 8.81 -10.02
N ASP A 10 11.43 8.31 -11.24
CA ASP A 10 10.31 7.82 -12.08
C ASP A 10 10.05 6.30 -11.95
N GLY A 11 10.98 5.55 -11.37
CA GLY A 11 10.87 4.08 -11.29
C GLY A 11 9.89 3.59 -10.22
N GLY A 12 9.76 4.31 -9.11
CA GLY A 12 8.86 3.96 -8.01
C GLY A 12 7.41 4.18 -8.38
N GLU A 13 7.11 5.32 -9.01
CA GLU A 13 5.74 5.68 -9.41
C GLU A 13 5.22 4.77 -10.54
N TRP A 14 6.08 4.42 -11.50
CA TRP A 14 5.78 3.41 -12.53
C TRP A 14 5.62 2.00 -11.95
N ALA A 15 6.41 1.63 -10.94
CA ALA A 15 6.26 0.35 -10.23
C ALA A 15 4.96 0.30 -9.40
N ILE A 16 4.59 1.40 -8.74
CA ILE A 16 3.34 1.52 -7.97
C ILE A 16 2.13 1.50 -8.90
N THR A 17 2.14 2.26 -10.00
CA THR A 17 1.04 2.23 -10.98
C THR A 17 0.91 0.88 -11.66
N ARG A 18 2.03 0.22 -11.99
CA ARG A 18 2.01 -1.16 -12.49
C ARG A 18 1.41 -2.12 -11.45
N PHE A 19 1.86 -2.06 -10.20
CA PHE A 19 1.32 -2.89 -9.11
C PHE A 19 -0.18 -2.66 -8.90
N LEU A 20 -0.65 -1.41 -8.88
CA LEU A 20 -2.06 -1.09 -8.79
C LEU A 20 -2.84 -1.66 -9.99
N SER A 21 -2.33 -1.53 -11.21
CA SER A 21 -3.01 -2.02 -12.42
C SER A 21 -3.03 -3.55 -12.52
N GLU A 22 -1.96 -4.22 -12.14
CA GLU A 22 -1.74 -5.66 -12.35
C GLU A 22 -2.27 -6.49 -11.17
N GLU A 23 -2.24 -5.91 -9.96
CA GLU A 23 -2.70 -6.52 -8.72
C GLU A 23 -4.11 -6.03 -8.36
N VAL A 24 -4.34 -4.73 -8.14
CA VAL A 24 -5.63 -4.20 -7.63
C VAL A 24 -6.78 -4.32 -8.63
N PHE A 25 -6.55 -4.00 -9.91
CA PHE A 25 -7.60 -4.02 -10.93
C PHE A 25 -7.81 -5.37 -11.62
N ASN A 26 -7.04 -6.40 -11.25
CA ASN A 26 -7.12 -7.71 -11.91
C ASN A 26 -8.17 -8.61 -11.22
N PRO A 27 -9.32 -8.89 -11.85
CA PRO A 27 -10.43 -9.59 -11.23
C PRO A 27 -10.11 -11.05 -10.87
N LYS A 28 -9.06 -11.65 -11.46
CA LYS A 28 -8.59 -12.99 -11.09
C LYS A 28 -7.88 -13.06 -9.72
N LYS A 29 -7.44 -11.92 -9.16
CA LYS A 29 -6.75 -11.83 -7.86
C LYS A 29 -7.60 -11.19 -6.77
N PHE A 30 -8.92 -11.05 -7.00
CA PHE A 30 -9.83 -10.34 -6.10
C PHE A 30 -9.76 -10.82 -4.65
N GLY A 31 -9.61 -12.13 -4.42
CA GLY A 31 -9.43 -12.69 -3.07
C GLY A 31 -8.15 -12.24 -2.37
N ALA A 32 -7.03 -12.12 -3.10
CA ALA A 32 -5.78 -11.59 -2.55
C ALA A 32 -5.87 -10.08 -2.29
N ASN A 33 -6.57 -9.33 -3.16
CA ASN A 33 -6.76 -7.89 -3.00
C ASN A 33 -7.66 -7.52 -1.81
N ILE A 34 -8.65 -8.35 -1.48
CA ILE A 34 -9.46 -8.16 -0.27
C ILE A 34 -8.58 -8.27 0.97
N GLY A 35 -7.62 -9.22 1.00
CA GLY A 35 -6.67 -9.33 2.09
C GLY A 35 -5.81 -8.07 2.27
N VAL A 36 -5.36 -7.47 1.17
CA VAL A 36 -4.60 -6.21 1.19
C VAL A 36 -5.48 -5.05 1.66
N LEU A 37 -6.70 -4.90 1.12
CA LEU A 37 -7.64 -3.85 1.53
C LEU A 37 -8.01 -3.98 3.01
N TYR A 38 -8.24 -5.21 3.48
CA TYR A 38 -8.50 -5.51 4.88
C TYR A 38 -7.29 -5.16 5.77
N GLY A 39 -6.08 -5.55 5.36
CA GLY A 39 -4.86 -5.22 6.10
C GLY A 39 -4.64 -3.70 6.21
N VAL A 40 -4.81 -2.97 5.10
CA VAL A 40 -4.67 -1.49 5.07
C VAL A 40 -5.73 -0.82 5.94
N SER A 41 -6.98 -1.27 5.89
CA SER A 41 -8.08 -0.70 6.68
C SER A 41 -7.93 -0.97 8.18
N VAL A 42 -7.53 -2.18 8.58
CA VAL A 42 -7.21 -2.50 9.98
C VAL A 42 -6.04 -1.65 10.48
N PHE A 43 -4.96 -1.54 9.69
CA PHE A 43 -3.81 -0.72 10.05
C PHE A 43 -4.19 0.75 10.24
N ALA A 44 -4.90 1.34 9.29
CA ALA A 44 -5.36 2.72 9.39
C ALA A 44 -6.30 2.94 10.60
N GLY A 45 -7.20 2.00 10.85
CA GLY A 45 -8.09 2.03 12.02
C GLY A 45 -7.33 1.97 13.34
N ALA A 46 -6.29 1.13 13.42
CA ALA A 46 -5.44 1.02 14.61
C ALA A 46 -4.65 2.32 14.86
N VAL A 47 -4.08 2.93 13.82
CA VAL A 47 -3.38 4.22 13.93
C VAL A 47 -4.35 5.30 14.44
N TYR A 48 -5.52 5.43 13.81
CA TYR A 48 -6.53 6.40 14.23
C TYR A 48 -7.00 6.18 15.67
N PHE A 49 -7.16 4.91 16.07
CA PHE A 49 -7.54 4.56 17.43
C PHE A 49 -6.47 4.99 18.44
N ILE A 50 -5.19 4.74 18.15
CA ILE A 50 -4.07 5.15 19.01
C ILE A 50 -3.95 6.69 19.04
N GLU A 51 -4.11 7.38 17.91
CA GLU A 51 -4.08 8.85 17.90
C GLU A 51 -5.21 9.46 18.74
N ARG A 52 -6.40 8.83 18.72
CA ARG A 52 -7.58 9.38 19.42
C ARG A 52 -7.69 8.96 20.88
N TYR A 53 -7.22 7.76 21.21
CA TYR A 53 -7.43 7.10 22.51
C TYR A 53 -6.12 6.57 23.12
N GLY A 54 -4.96 6.90 22.56
CA GLY A 54 -3.66 6.45 23.07
C GLY A 54 -3.42 6.83 24.52
N ASP A 55 -3.89 8.00 24.94
CA ASP A 55 -3.83 8.44 26.34
C ASP A 55 -4.57 7.50 27.30
N LEU A 56 -5.62 6.81 26.84
CA LEU A 56 -6.35 5.81 27.64
C LEU A 56 -5.61 4.47 27.73
N LEU A 57 -4.74 4.16 26.76
CA LEU A 57 -3.92 2.94 26.75
C LEU A 57 -2.63 3.09 27.55
N ALA A 58 -2.17 4.33 27.76
CA ALA A 58 -0.94 4.65 28.48
C ALA A 58 -1.11 4.78 30.00
N GLN A 59 -2.33 4.55 30.51
CA GLN A 59 -2.70 4.58 31.92
C GLN A 59 -2.64 3.19 32.56
#